data_AF-A0A1Y3X5L0-F1
#
_entry.id   AF-A0A1Y3X5L0-F1
#
_cell.length_a   1.000
_cell.length_b   1.000
_cell.length_c   1.000
_cell.angle_alpha   90.00
_cell.angle_beta   90.00
_cell.angle_gamma   90.00
#
_symmetry.space_group_name_H-M   'P 1'
#
loop_
_entity.id
_entity.type
_entity.pdbx_description
1 polymer ?
#
loop_
_entity_poly.entity_id
_entity_poly.type
_entity_poly.pdbx_seq_one_letter_code
_entity_poly.pdbx_strand_id
1 'polypeptide(L)'
;MKKKRLLIGGSILFLILASGIITGYACLMNQPLGIEKSTFLYIDNDDNIDSVCYKLEHRLHARRLTGFRLLAFQSDYTNHIHSGAYLFTPEARTWQIFRTLQAGNQTPVSVTIPSVRTIGKLCQSISHQLMMDSTAIASLLTDSTYCASLGYNAYTLPALFIPNTYEVYWNTSCKDFIKRMQKEHQRFWNEKRTAQAKAIGLTPTEVSTLASIVDEETANQAEKPIVAGLYINRLKANMLLQADPTVKFGLQEFGLRRILYKHLETDSPYNTYIYKGLPPGPIRIPSIQGLESVLNYSHHDYLYMCAKEDFSGTHNFARTMSQHLANARRYQQALNRRNIR
;
A
#
# COMPACT_ATOMS: atom_id res chain seq x y z
N MET A 1 36.26 50.61 52.11
CA MET A 1 34.84 50.72 51.69
C MET A 1 34.63 50.78 50.17
N LYS A 2 35.43 51.56 49.40
CA LYS A 2 35.29 51.69 47.93
C LYS A 2 35.45 50.36 47.15
N LYS A 3 36.44 49.52 47.48
CA LYS A 3 36.63 48.19 46.84
C LYS A 3 35.44 47.23 47.02
N LYS A 4 34.81 47.19 48.21
CA LYS A 4 33.60 46.38 48.46
C LYS A 4 32.39 46.85 47.64
N ARG A 5 32.20 48.17 47.48
CA ARG A 5 31.13 48.73 46.62
C ARG A 5 31.36 48.44 45.13
N LEU A 6 32.61 48.45 44.68
CA LEU A 6 32.98 48.08 43.31
C LEU A 6 32.71 46.58 43.04
N LEU A 7 33.07 45.71 43.99
CA LEU A 7 32.79 44.28 43.93
C LEU A 7 31.28 43.99 43.91
N ILE A 8 30.50 44.64 44.78
CA ILE A 8 29.03 44.49 44.83
C ILE A 8 28.39 44.98 43.52
N GLY A 9 28.81 46.13 43.00
CA GLY A 9 28.33 46.65 41.72
C GLY A 9 28.67 45.74 40.54
N GLY A 10 29.88 45.17 40.51
CA GLY A 10 30.30 44.18 39.52
C GLY A 10 29.48 42.90 39.58
N SER A 11 29.21 42.37 40.78
CA SER A 11 28.36 41.18 40.95
C SER A 11 26.91 41.41 40.52
N ILE A 12 26.34 42.58 40.81
CA ILE A 12 24.99 42.94 40.36
C ILE A 12 24.94 43.04 38.84
N LEU A 13 25.92 43.69 38.21
CA LEU A 13 26.01 43.80 36.76
C LEU A 13 26.15 42.41 36.09
N PHE A 14 26.97 41.53 36.68
CA PHE A 14 27.12 40.15 36.21
C PHE A 14 25.80 39.35 36.31
N LEU A 15 25.07 39.47 37.43
CA LEU A 15 23.77 38.80 37.60
C LEU A 15 22.73 39.30 36.60
N ILE A 16 22.72 40.61 36.29
CA ILE A 16 21.82 41.19 35.28
C ILE A 16 22.17 40.66 33.89
N LEU A 17 23.47 40.63 33.53
CA LEU A 17 23.94 40.06 32.27
C LEU A 17 23.60 38.57 32.15
N ALA A 18 23.86 37.78 33.19
CA ALA A 18 23.54 36.35 33.22
C ALA A 18 22.03 36.12 33.11
N SER A 19 21.21 36.88 33.84
CA SER A 19 19.75 36.82 33.75
C SER A 19 19.25 37.19 32.34
N GLY A 20 19.84 38.21 31.71
CA GLY A 20 19.54 38.59 30.33
C GLY A 20 19.86 37.49 29.32
N ILE A 21 21.02 36.84 29.46
CA ILE A 21 21.43 35.70 28.62
C ILE A 21 20.49 34.51 28.81
N ILE A 22 20.16 34.15 30.06
CA ILE A 22 19.26 33.04 30.38
C ILE A 22 17.86 33.32 29.82
N THR A 23 17.34 34.53 30.02
CA THR A 23 16.01 34.93 29.52
C THR A 23 15.97 34.97 28.00
N GLY A 24 17.01 35.49 27.35
CA GLY A 24 17.16 35.50 25.90
C GLY A 24 17.21 34.08 25.32
N TYR A 25 18.00 33.21 25.93
CA TYR A 25 18.08 31.79 25.56
C TYR A 25 16.71 31.10 25.72
N ALA A 26 16.07 31.24 26.88
CA ALA A 26 14.74 30.66 27.14
C ALA A 26 13.67 31.17 26.16
N CYS A 27 13.75 32.45 25.76
CA CYS A 27 12.85 33.04 24.77
C CYS A 27 13.05 32.39 23.39
N LEU A 28 14.31 32.26 22.93
CA LEU A 28 14.62 31.60 21.65
C LEU A 28 14.16 30.14 21.62
N MET A 29 14.26 29.42 22.74
CA MET A 29 13.85 28.01 22.83
C MET A 29 12.34 27.79 22.89
N ASN A 30 11.61 28.70 23.53
CA ASN A 30 10.17 28.61 23.70
C ASN A 30 9.36 29.24 22.56
N GLN A 31 10.00 29.95 21.64
CA GLN A 31 9.32 30.50 20.47
C GLN A 31 8.93 29.38 19.48
N PRO A 32 7.72 29.44 18.89
CA PRO A 32 7.36 28.57 17.78
C PRO A 32 8.16 28.94 16.53
N LEU A 33 8.48 27.94 15.71
CA LEU A 33 9.24 28.13 14.46
C LEU A 33 8.50 28.96 13.39
N GLY A 34 7.20 29.21 13.59
CA GLY A 34 6.35 29.93 12.65
C GLY A 34 5.77 29.03 11.55
N ILE A 35 5.53 27.76 11.87
CA ILE A 35 4.89 26.79 10.98
C ILE A 35 3.43 27.19 10.79
N GLU A 36 2.94 27.29 9.56
CA GLU A 36 1.58 27.77 9.27
C GLU A 36 0.51 26.68 9.39
N LYS A 37 0.87 25.42 9.10
CA LYS A 37 -0.03 24.26 9.14
C LYS A 37 0.72 23.00 9.52
N SER A 38 0.01 22.03 10.11
CA SER A 38 0.59 20.73 10.44
C SER A 38 1.19 20.06 9.21
N THR A 39 2.50 19.83 9.23
CA THR A 39 3.26 19.39 8.05
C THR A 39 4.30 18.35 8.45
N PHE A 40 4.49 17.33 7.62
CA PHE A 40 5.55 16.35 7.78
C PHE A 40 6.90 16.92 7.33
N LEU A 41 7.92 16.77 8.18
CA LEU A 41 9.32 16.88 7.82
C LEU A 41 9.86 15.48 7.54
N TYR A 42 10.43 15.27 6.36
CA TYR A 42 11.05 14.02 5.94
C TYR A 42 12.57 14.18 5.94
N ILE A 43 13.27 13.44 6.79
CA ILE A 43 14.73 13.47 6.93
C ILE A 43 15.32 12.18 6.35
N ASP A 44 16.07 12.32 5.26
CA ASP A 44 16.69 11.22 4.52
C ASP A 44 17.98 10.73 5.22
N ASN A 45 18.48 9.56 4.82
CA ASN A 45 19.71 8.99 5.41
C ASN A 45 20.98 9.79 5.10
N ASP A 46 20.97 10.60 4.04
CA ASP A 46 22.09 11.44 3.59
C ASP A 46 21.94 12.91 4.00
N ASP A 47 20.88 13.25 4.75
CA ASP A 47 20.71 14.59 5.30
C ASP A 47 21.78 14.91 6.36
N ASN A 48 22.41 16.07 6.20
CA ASN A 48 23.21 16.71 7.23
C ASN A 48 22.42 17.85 7.91
N ILE A 49 23.04 18.53 8.87
CA ILE A 49 22.35 19.58 9.64
C ILE A 49 21.89 20.74 8.77
N ASP A 50 22.63 21.05 7.69
CA ASP A 50 22.26 22.09 6.75
C ASP A 50 21.06 21.67 5.89
N SER A 51 20.98 20.41 5.46
CA SER A 51 19.81 19.83 4.81
C SER A 51 18.57 19.88 5.70
N VAL A 52 18.72 19.53 6.99
CA VAL A 52 17.62 19.61 7.96
C VAL A 52 17.15 21.06 8.13
N CYS A 53 18.08 22.01 8.30
CA CYS A 53 17.73 23.43 8.39
C CYS A 53 17.04 23.94 7.11
N TYR A 54 17.53 23.55 5.95
CA TYR A 54 16.95 23.89 4.66
C TYR A 54 15.51 23.35 4.54
N LYS A 55 15.28 22.08 4.92
CA LYS A 55 13.96 21.46 4.92
C LYS A 55 13.02 22.13 5.94
N LEU A 56 13.50 22.50 7.12
CA LEU A 56 12.70 23.27 8.09
C LEU A 56 12.24 24.61 7.51
N GLU A 57 13.14 25.35 6.86
CA GLU A 57 12.82 26.65 6.26
C GLU A 57 11.88 26.53 5.05
N HIS A 58 12.15 25.61 4.13
CA HIS A 58 11.47 25.55 2.83
C HIS A 58 10.26 24.60 2.80
N ARG A 59 10.23 23.56 3.64
CA ARG A 59 9.11 22.60 3.70
C ARG A 59 8.12 22.93 4.80
N LEU A 60 8.61 23.38 5.97
CA LEU A 60 7.73 23.82 7.07
C LEU A 60 7.48 25.31 7.10
N HIS A 61 8.08 26.08 6.17
CA HIS A 61 7.99 27.54 6.15
C HIS A 61 8.43 28.18 7.47
N ALA A 62 9.36 27.53 8.18
CA ALA A 62 9.87 28.01 9.46
C ALA A 62 10.65 29.30 9.26
N ARG A 63 10.25 30.37 9.96
CA ARG A 63 10.86 31.72 9.83
C ARG A 63 11.93 32.01 10.88
N ARG A 64 12.00 31.23 11.95
CA ARG A 64 12.82 31.53 13.15
C ARG A 64 13.73 30.38 13.55
N LEU A 65 14.75 30.08 12.75
CA LEU A 65 15.65 28.94 12.99
C LEU A 65 16.80 29.21 13.95
N THR A 66 17.00 30.44 14.43
CA THR A 66 18.15 30.79 15.29
C THR A 66 18.23 29.94 16.56
N GLY A 67 17.10 29.74 17.25
CA GLY A 67 17.04 28.88 18.43
C GLY A 67 17.36 27.41 18.11
N PHE A 68 16.86 26.92 16.98
CA PHE A 68 17.12 25.55 16.52
C PHE A 68 18.61 25.35 16.19
N ARG A 69 19.22 26.25 15.43
CA ARG A 69 20.65 26.19 15.07
C ARG A 69 21.54 26.21 16.32
N LEU A 70 21.19 27.03 17.31
CA LEU A 70 21.91 27.08 18.57
C LEU A 70 21.83 25.75 19.33
N LEU A 71 20.63 25.16 19.46
CA LEU A 71 20.45 23.85 20.09
C LEU A 71 21.21 22.75 19.35
N ALA A 72 21.11 22.73 18.02
CA ALA A 72 21.80 21.76 17.19
C ALA A 72 23.31 21.82 17.42
N PHE A 73 23.91 23.01 17.33
CA PHE A 73 25.35 23.23 17.52
C PHE A 73 25.83 22.90 18.95
N GLN A 74 25.04 23.19 19.97
CA GLN A 74 25.37 22.87 21.37
C GLN A 74 25.20 21.40 21.73
N SER A 75 24.60 20.61 20.82
CA SER A 75 24.31 19.21 21.03
C SER A 75 25.10 18.33 20.06
N ASP A 76 25.06 17.02 20.30
CA ASP A 76 25.65 16.05 19.39
C ASP A 76 24.72 15.69 18.19
N TYR A 77 23.58 16.37 18.06
CA TYR A 77 22.62 16.11 16.98
C TYR A 77 23.21 16.33 15.59
N THR A 78 24.14 17.28 15.43
CA THR A 78 24.82 17.51 14.15
C THR A 78 25.60 16.29 13.64
N ASN A 79 26.05 15.40 14.54
CA ASN A 79 26.76 14.18 14.21
C ASN A 79 25.82 12.96 14.11
N HIS A 80 24.64 13.03 14.73
CA HIS A 80 23.69 11.93 14.86
C HIS A 80 22.28 12.37 14.44
N ILE A 81 22.10 12.55 13.14
CA ILE A 81 20.80 12.89 12.56
C ILE A 81 19.98 11.62 12.38
N HIS A 82 18.82 11.59 13.02
CA HIS A 82 17.87 10.50 12.82
C HIS A 82 17.03 10.73 11.57
N SER A 83 17.12 9.80 10.63
CA SER A 83 16.21 9.77 9.48
C SER A 83 14.81 9.37 9.92
N GLY A 84 13.81 9.79 9.14
CA GLY A 84 12.41 9.50 9.45
C GLY A 84 11.44 10.59 9.03
N ALA A 85 10.17 10.34 9.31
CA ALA A 85 9.10 11.32 9.14
C ALA A 85 8.69 11.88 10.50
N TYR A 86 8.53 13.20 10.57
CA TYR A 86 8.19 13.92 11.80
C TYR A 86 7.06 14.90 11.53
N LEU A 87 5.93 14.74 12.21
CA LEU A 87 4.81 15.65 12.09
C LEU A 87 4.94 16.79 13.11
N PHE A 88 4.95 18.03 12.63
CA PHE A 88 4.97 19.21 13.49
C PHE A 88 3.74 20.08 13.27
N THR A 89 3.18 20.61 14.35
CA THR A 89 2.02 21.52 14.34
C THR A 89 2.47 22.98 14.50
N PRO A 90 1.63 23.97 14.14
CA PRO A 90 1.93 25.41 14.30
C PRO A 90 2.35 25.82 15.72
N GLU A 91 1.84 25.12 16.73
CA GLU A 91 2.05 25.40 18.15
C GLU A 91 3.38 24.82 18.68
N ALA A 92 4.05 23.98 17.89
CA ALA A 92 5.27 23.30 18.30
C ALA A 92 6.41 24.31 18.55
N ARG A 93 6.95 24.27 19.78
CA ARG A 93 8.06 25.15 20.18
C ARG A 93 9.37 24.62 19.64
N THR A 94 10.33 25.54 19.41
CA THR A 94 11.67 25.21 18.91
C THR A 94 12.35 24.09 19.71
N TRP A 95 12.28 24.14 21.04
CA TRP A 95 12.79 23.08 21.91
C TRP A 95 12.14 21.71 21.66
N GLN A 96 10.81 21.66 21.50
CA GLN A 96 10.08 20.41 21.30
C GLN A 96 10.45 19.79 19.95
N ILE A 97 10.51 20.61 18.90
CA ILE A 97 10.93 20.18 17.56
C ILE A 97 12.34 19.60 17.62
N PHE A 98 13.29 20.34 18.21
CA PHE A 98 14.66 19.87 18.40
C PHE A 98 14.72 18.55 19.17
N ARG A 99 14.03 18.43 20.30
CA ARG A 99 14.02 17.19 21.11
C ARG A 99 13.42 16.01 20.36
N THR A 100 12.34 16.21 19.61
CA THR A 100 11.72 15.17 18.78
C THR A 100 12.70 14.67 17.72
N LEU A 101 13.40 15.58 17.03
CA LEU A 101 14.41 15.21 16.04
C LEU A 101 15.64 14.53 16.66
N GLN A 102 16.15 15.08 17.77
CA GLN A 102 17.30 14.53 18.48
C GLN A 102 17.04 13.15 19.06
N ALA A 103 15.84 12.89 19.58
CA ALA A 103 15.48 11.58 20.12
C ALA A 103 15.11 10.55 19.04
N GLY A 104 14.94 10.98 17.79
CA GLY A 104 14.44 10.12 16.73
C GLY A 104 12.98 9.71 16.91
N ASN A 105 12.17 10.52 17.60
CA ASN A 105 10.76 10.24 17.87
C ASN A 105 9.90 10.46 16.62
N GLN A 106 9.95 9.50 15.70
CA GLN A 106 9.24 9.55 14.43
C GLN A 106 7.72 9.47 14.59
N THR A 107 7.01 10.07 13.63
CA THR A 107 5.58 9.89 13.44
C THR A 107 5.36 8.88 12.31
N PRO A 108 4.57 7.81 12.53
CA PRO A 108 4.20 6.88 11.46
C PRO A 108 3.51 7.60 10.29
N VAL A 109 3.77 7.14 9.08
CA VAL A 109 3.12 7.60 7.86
C VAL A 109 2.11 6.56 7.38
N SER A 110 1.03 7.04 6.78
CA SER A 110 0.04 6.17 6.14
C SER A 110 0.55 5.72 4.76
N VAL A 111 0.67 4.41 4.56
CA VAL A 111 1.04 3.78 3.30
C VAL A 111 -0.11 2.95 2.80
N THR A 112 -0.55 3.21 1.58
CA THR A 112 -1.59 2.44 0.91
C THR A 112 -0.93 1.36 0.04
N ILE A 113 -1.36 0.11 0.27
CA ILE A 113 -1.08 -1.02 -0.60
C ILE A 113 -2.15 -1.06 -1.69
N PRO A 114 -1.83 -0.74 -2.96
CA PRO A 114 -2.82 -0.74 -4.02
C PRO A 114 -3.14 -2.16 -4.49
N SER A 115 -4.32 -2.34 -5.07
CA SER A 115 -4.64 -3.56 -5.82
C SER A 115 -4.03 -3.45 -7.23
N VAL A 116 -2.85 -4.04 -7.40
CA VAL A 116 -2.08 -4.02 -8.66
C VAL A 116 -1.87 -5.42 -9.23
N ARG A 117 -1.63 -5.51 -10.54
CA ARG A 117 -1.46 -6.78 -11.25
C ARG A 117 -0.13 -7.46 -10.96
N THR A 118 0.96 -6.70 -10.78
CA THR A 118 2.30 -7.26 -10.65
C THR A 118 3.01 -6.77 -9.39
N ILE A 119 3.90 -7.60 -8.85
CA ILE A 119 4.78 -7.23 -7.73
C ILE A 119 5.65 -6.03 -8.08
N GLY A 120 6.12 -5.91 -9.33
CA GLY A 120 6.88 -4.74 -9.77
C GLY A 120 6.10 -3.42 -9.62
N LYS A 121 4.80 -3.42 -9.93
CA LYS A 121 3.93 -2.26 -9.69
C LYS A 121 3.70 -1.98 -8.21
N LEU A 122 3.66 -3.02 -7.38
CA LEU A 122 3.61 -2.86 -5.93
C LEU A 122 4.90 -2.19 -5.43
N CYS A 123 6.07 -2.73 -5.78
CA CYS A 123 7.37 -2.16 -5.41
C CYS A 123 7.48 -0.68 -5.80
N GLN A 124 7.08 -0.35 -7.03
CA GLN A 124 7.03 1.04 -7.51
C GLN A 124 6.13 1.90 -6.59
N SER A 125 4.91 1.45 -6.32
CA SER A 125 3.97 2.19 -5.46
C SER A 125 4.49 2.41 -4.04
N ILE A 126 5.22 1.45 -3.47
CA ILE A 126 5.77 1.56 -2.11
C ILE A 126 6.99 2.48 -2.08
N SER A 127 7.88 2.39 -3.08
CA SER A 127 9.04 3.29 -3.19
C SER A 127 8.67 4.77 -3.32
N HIS A 128 7.48 5.08 -3.84
CA HIS A 128 6.99 6.46 -3.88
C HIS A 128 6.42 6.97 -2.55
N GLN A 129 6.12 6.09 -1.61
CA GLN A 129 5.50 6.43 -0.31
C GLN A 129 6.47 6.35 0.86
N LEU A 130 7.51 5.53 0.75
CA LEU A 130 8.50 5.26 1.79
C LEU A 130 9.91 5.55 1.30
N MET A 131 10.82 5.77 2.24
CA MET A 131 12.26 5.89 1.96
C MET A 131 12.86 4.51 1.69
N MET A 132 12.32 3.82 0.69
CA MET A 132 12.74 2.50 0.23
C MET A 132 13.10 2.56 -1.23
N ASP A 133 14.24 1.96 -1.56
CA ASP A 133 14.59 1.74 -2.95
C ASP A 133 13.72 0.64 -3.57
N SER A 134 13.17 0.95 -4.75
CA SER A 134 12.32 0.02 -5.51
C SER A 134 13.06 -1.25 -5.92
N THR A 135 14.37 -1.17 -6.18
CA THR A 135 15.17 -2.33 -6.60
C THR A 135 15.53 -3.22 -5.41
N ALA A 136 15.77 -2.64 -4.25
CA ALA A 136 16.01 -3.37 -3.00
C ALA A 136 14.79 -4.23 -2.59
N ILE A 137 13.59 -3.65 -2.60
CA ILE A 137 12.37 -4.41 -2.27
C ILE A 137 12.04 -5.43 -3.37
N ALA A 138 12.24 -5.10 -4.64
CA ALA A 138 12.01 -6.04 -5.74
C ALA A 138 12.94 -7.25 -5.63
N SER A 139 14.24 -7.02 -5.40
CA SER A 139 15.24 -8.08 -5.23
C SER A 139 14.86 -9.05 -4.11
N LEU A 140 14.39 -8.50 -2.98
CA LEU A 140 13.92 -9.28 -1.84
C LEU A 140 12.67 -10.10 -2.16
N LEU A 141 11.70 -9.54 -2.90
CA LEU A 141 10.48 -10.22 -3.30
C LEU A 141 10.65 -11.19 -4.49
N THR A 142 11.79 -11.14 -5.18
CA THR A 142 12.15 -12.10 -6.25
C THR A 142 13.07 -13.22 -5.76
N ASP A 143 13.67 -13.08 -4.58
CA ASP A 143 14.50 -14.12 -3.98
C ASP A 143 13.64 -15.33 -3.56
N SER A 144 13.77 -16.42 -4.31
CA SER A 144 13.03 -17.66 -4.08
C SER A 144 13.22 -18.25 -2.68
N THR A 145 14.41 -18.11 -2.08
CA THR A 145 14.69 -18.63 -0.74
C THR A 145 14.01 -17.79 0.32
N TYR A 146 14.02 -16.46 0.14
CA TYR A 146 13.31 -15.56 1.01
C TYR A 146 11.80 -15.77 0.91
N CYS A 147 11.23 -15.82 -0.30
CA CYS A 147 9.80 -16.12 -0.49
C CYS A 147 9.38 -17.44 0.17
N ALA A 148 10.19 -18.49 0.00
CA ALA A 148 9.94 -19.79 0.63
C ALA A 148 9.94 -19.68 2.17
N SER A 149 10.83 -18.87 2.76
CA SER A 149 10.83 -18.59 4.20
C SER A 149 9.55 -17.89 4.69
N LEU A 150 8.85 -17.18 3.80
CA LEU A 150 7.55 -16.56 4.09
C LEU A 150 6.37 -17.54 3.86
N GLY A 151 6.61 -18.73 3.32
CA GLY A 151 5.58 -19.70 2.92
C GLY A 151 4.98 -19.46 1.54
N TYR A 152 5.62 -18.66 0.69
CA TYR A 152 5.16 -18.32 -0.65
C TYR A 152 6.19 -18.68 -1.72
N ASN A 153 5.74 -18.73 -2.98
CA ASN A 153 6.61 -18.82 -4.15
C ASN A 153 6.35 -17.61 -5.07
N ALA A 154 7.04 -17.55 -6.20
CA ALA A 154 6.91 -16.46 -7.16
C ALA A 154 5.47 -16.21 -7.65
N TYR A 155 4.63 -17.26 -7.71
CA TYR A 155 3.24 -17.16 -8.14
C TYR A 155 2.29 -16.75 -7.01
N THR A 156 2.51 -17.26 -5.79
CA THR A 156 1.58 -17.08 -4.68
C THR A 156 1.88 -15.86 -3.80
N LEU A 157 3.08 -15.27 -3.92
CA LEU A 157 3.49 -14.09 -3.17
C LEU A 157 2.49 -12.92 -3.20
N PRO A 158 1.78 -12.60 -4.31
CA PRO A 158 0.76 -11.56 -4.29
C PRO A 158 -0.35 -11.77 -3.25
N ALA A 159 -0.63 -13.02 -2.85
CA ALA A 159 -1.64 -13.34 -1.83
C ALA A 159 -1.23 -12.89 -0.41
N LEU A 160 0.07 -12.64 -0.17
CA LEU A 160 0.55 -12.08 1.10
C LEU A 160 -0.04 -10.68 1.35
N PHE A 161 -0.16 -9.86 0.31
CA PHE A 161 -0.50 -8.46 0.46
C PHE A 161 -2.03 -8.26 0.50
N ILE A 162 -2.50 -7.57 1.53
CA ILE A 162 -3.90 -7.15 1.64
C ILE A 162 -3.96 -5.66 1.25
N PRO A 163 -4.76 -5.26 0.24
CA PRO A 163 -4.79 -3.88 -0.21
C PRO A 163 -5.59 -3.03 0.77
N ASN A 164 -4.86 -2.33 1.65
CA ASN A 164 -5.38 -1.43 2.66
C ASN A 164 -4.36 -0.31 2.93
N THR A 165 -4.70 0.62 3.81
CA THR A 165 -3.79 1.65 4.31
C THR A 165 -3.27 1.27 5.69
N TYR A 166 -1.94 1.31 5.85
CA TYR A 166 -1.23 0.91 7.06
C TYR A 166 -0.33 2.04 7.54
N GLU A 167 -0.23 2.20 8.85
CA GLU A 167 0.74 3.12 9.46
C GLU A 167 2.10 2.42 9.63
N VAL A 168 3.15 2.96 9.01
CA VAL A 168 4.51 2.43 9.11
C VAL A 168 5.51 3.58 9.29
N TYR A 169 6.70 3.31 9.81
CA TYR A 169 7.75 4.33 9.82
C TYR A 169 8.27 4.56 8.40
N TRP A 170 8.52 5.82 8.05
CA TRP A 170 8.87 6.20 6.68
C TRP A 170 10.21 5.59 6.22
N ASN A 171 11.17 5.44 7.13
CA ASN A 171 12.47 4.81 6.92
C ASN A 171 12.51 3.32 7.30
N THR A 172 11.36 2.66 7.43
CA THR A 172 11.32 1.23 7.76
C THR A 172 12.08 0.40 6.72
N SER A 173 12.80 -0.63 7.15
CA SER A 173 13.55 -1.50 6.24
C SER A 173 12.61 -2.34 5.37
N CYS A 174 13.08 -2.81 4.21
CA CYS A 174 12.30 -3.71 3.33
C CYS A 174 11.84 -4.98 4.09
N LYS A 175 12.72 -5.55 4.92
CA LYS A 175 12.41 -6.75 5.72
C LYS A 175 11.36 -6.46 6.78
N ASP A 176 11.47 -5.34 7.49
CA ASP A 176 10.51 -4.96 8.53
C ASP A 176 9.14 -4.62 7.93
N PHE A 177 9.13 -4.02 6.73
CA PHE A 177 7.90 -3.77 5.98
C PHE A 177 7.20 -5.07 5.59
N ILE A 178 7.93 -6.05 5.04
CA ILE A 178 7.36 -7.36 4.70
C ILE A 178 6.86 -8.09 5.94
N LYS A 179 7.64 -8.05 7.05
CA LYS A 179 7.21 -8.60 8.34
C LYS A 179 5.93 -7.93 8.85
N ARG A 180 5.79 -6.61 8.66
CA ARG A 180 4.54 -5.90 8.95
C ARG A 180 3.40 -6.40 8.06
N MET A 181 3.62 -6.57 6.75
CA MET A 181 2.60 -7.11 5.84
C MET A 181 2.18 -8.53 6.21
N GLN A 182 3.10 -9.40 6.65
CA GLN A 182 2.76 -10.72 7.18
C GLN A 182 1.86 -10.65 8.41
N LYS A 183 2.13 -9.73 9.34
CA LYS A 183 1.27 -9.52 10.51
C LYS A 183 -0.14 -9.07 10.11
N GLU A 184 -0.25 -8.15 9.14
CA GLU A 184 -1.55 -7.69 8.64
C GLU A 184 -2.29 -8.77 7.85
N HIS A 185 -1.56 -9.60 7.10
CA HIS A 185 -2.10 -10.79 6.43
C HIS A 185 -2.70 -11.78 7.44
N GLN A 186 -1.95 -12.12 8.48
CA GLN A 186 -2.41 -13.02 9.56
C GLN A 186 -3.62 -12.43 10.30
N ARG A 187 -3.63 -11.11 10.53
CA ARG A 187 -4.77 -10.42 11.14
C ARG A 187 -6.01 -10.46 10.26
N PHE A 188 -5.84 -10.31 8.94
CA PHE A 188 -6.93 -10.41 7.98
C PHE A 188 -7.49 -11.84 7.96
N TRP A 189 -6.61 -12.83 7.78
CA TRP A 189 -6.90 -14.27 7.82
C TRP A 189 -7.01 -14.82 9.23
N ASN A 190 -7.92 -14.21 10.01
CA ASN A 190 -8.28 -14.70 11.33
C ASN A 190 -9.02 -16.06 11.26
N GLU A 191 -9.29 -16.64 12.43
CA GLU A 191 -9.97 -17.94 12.54
C GLU A 191 -11.29 -18.01 11.78
N LYS A 192 -12.09 -16.93 11.81
CA LYS A 192 -13.36 -16.84 11.09
C LYS A 192 -13.16 -16.97 9.59
N ARG A 193 -12.32 -16.13 8.98
CA ARG A 193 -12.09 -16.16 7.52
C ARG A 193 -11.43 -17.46 7.07
N THR A 194 -10.52 -17.98 7.87
CA THR A 194 -9.87 -19.27 7.60
C THR A 194 -10.88 -20.42 7.63
N ALA A 195 -11.82 -20.41 8.58
CA ALA A 195 -12.92 -21.38 8.62
C ALA A 195 -13.88 -21.22 7.43
N GLN A 196 -14.19 -19.99 7.00
CA GLN A 196 -15.00 -19.73 5.82
C GLN A 196 -14.34 -20.27 4.54
N ALA A 197 -13.05 -20.01 4.36
CA ALA A 197 -12.28 -20.55 3.22
C ALA A 197 -12.32 -22.09 3.20
N LYS A 198 -12.07 -22.72 4.36
CA LYS A 198 -12.16 -24.18 4.50
C LYS A 198 -13.55 -24.72 4.20
N ALA A 199 -14.62 -24.03 4.62
CA ALA A 199 -16.00 -24.44 4.39
C ALA A 199 -16.37 -24.46 2.89
N ILE A 200 -15.73 -23.60 2.09
CA ILE A 200 -15.92 -23.57 0.63
C ILE A 200 -14.89 -24.46 -0.12
N GLY A 201 -14.03 -25.17 0.62
CA GLY A 201 -13.05 -26.10 0.09
C GLY A 201 -11.78 -25.44 -0.47
N LEU A 202 -11.48 -24.21 -0.06
CA LEU A 202 -10.32 -23.44 -0.55
C LEU A 202 -9.38 -23.04 0.60
N THR A 203 -8.10 -22.94 0.29
CA THR A 203 -7.08 -22.30 1.14
C THR A 203 -7.13 -20.76 1.00
N PRO A 204 -6.56 -20.00 1.96
CA PRO A 204 -6.42 -18.54 1.84
C PRO A 204 -5.78 -18.07 0.52
N THR A 205 -4.76 -18.79 0.05
CA THR A 205 -4.08 -18.50 -1.23
C THR A 205 -5.01 -18.76 -2.41
N GLU A 206 -5.77 -19.85 -2.41
CA GLU A 206 -6.75 -20.16 -3.47
C GLU A 206 -7.92 -19.18 -3.48
N VAL A 207 -8.40 -18.75 -2.32
CA VAL A 207 -9.38 -17.66 -2.21
C VAL A 207 -8.82 -16.38 -2.81
N SER A 208 -7.56 -16.06 -2.51
CA SER A 208 -6.87 -14.89 -3.08
C SER A 208 -6.73 -14.99 -4.60
N THR A 209 -6.41 -16.17 -5.11
CA THR A 209 -6.34 -16.45 -6.55
C THR A 209 -7.70 -16.24 -7.21
N LEU A 210 -8.76 -16.84 -6.67
CA LEU A 210 -10.10 -16.70 -7.23
C LEU A 210 -10.61 -15.25 -7.14
N ALA A 211 -10.37 -14.57 -6.01
CA ALA A 211 -10.74 -13.17 -5.83
C ALA A 211 -10.05 -12.26 -6.84
N SER A 212 -8.79 -12.56 -7.20
CA SER A 212 -8.05 -11.80 -8.21
C SER A 212 -8.64 -11.94 -9.62
N ILE A 213 -9.25 -13.09 -9.93
CA ILE A 213 -9.99 -13.32 -11.18
C ILE A 213 -11.30 -12.53 -11.14
N VAL A 214 -12.07 -12.67 -10.06
CA VAL A 214 -13.36 -11.96 -9.87
C VAL A 214 -13.18 -10.44 -9.98
N ASP A 215 -12.10 -9.89 -9.41
CA ASP A 215 -11.78 -8.46 -9.46
C ASP A 215 -11.37 -7.93 -10.85
N GLU A 216 -10.92 -8.79 -11.76
CA GLU A 216 -10.68 -8.40 -13.15
C GLU A 216 -11.91 -8.63 -14.05
N GLU A 217 -12.82 -9.52 -13.66
CA GLU A 217 -14.03 -9.83 -14.42
C GLU A 217 -15.11 -8.74 -14.30
N THR A 218 -15.32 -8.20 -13.10
CA THR A 218 -16.35 -7.17 -12.89
C THR A 218 -15.93 -6.08 -11.92
N ALA A 219 -16.16 -4.84 -12.34
CA ALA A 219 -16.08 -3.67 -11.46
C ALA A 219 -17.36 -3.52 -10.60
N ASN A 220 -18.45 -4.18 -10.97
CA ASN A 220 -19.71 -4.10 -10.23
C ASN A 220 -19.64 -4.94 -8.95
N GLN A 221 -19.66 -4.23 -7.82
CA GLN A 221 -19.57 -4.83 -6.49
C GLN A 221 -20.69 -5.83 -6.19
N ALA A 222 -21.89 -5.61 -6.70
CA ALA A 222 -23.05 -6.48 -6.47
C ALA A 222 -22.96 -7.80 -7.25
N GLU A 223 -22.21 -7.82 -8.37
CA GLU A 223 -22.03 -9.04 -9.16
C GLU A 223 -20.90 -9.92 -8.65
N LYS A 224 -19.91 -9.37 -7.93
CA LYS A 224 -18.73 -10.13 -7.49
C LYS A 224 -19.09 -11.44 -6.75
N PRO A 225 -20.06 -11.48 -5.81
CA PRO A 225 -20.44 -12.73 -5.16
C PRO A 225 -21.09 -13.76 -6.11
N ILE A 226 -21.78 -13.30 -7.16
CA ILE A 226 -22.40 -14.16 -8.19
C ILE A 226 -21.31 -14.71 -9.12
N VAL A 227 -20.39 -13.86 -9.57
CA VAL A 227 -19.24 -14.28 -10.38
C VAL A 227 -18.36 -15.28 -9.60
N ALA A 228 -18.11 -15.03 -8.31
CA ALA A 228 -17.41 -15.96 -7.43
C ALA A 228 -18.14 -17.31 -7.34
N GLY A 229 -19.46 -17.31 -7.15
CA GLY A 229 -20.28 -18.51 -7.12
C GLY A 229 -20.22 -19.31 -8.43
N LEU A 230 -20.21 -18.62 -9.57
CA LEU A 230 -20.10 -19.25 -10.89
C LEU A 230 -18.78 -20.01 -11.04
N TYR A 231 -17.66 -19.39 -10.66
CA TYR A 231 -16.36 -20.07 -10.72
C TYR A 231 -16.23 -21.19 -9.71
N ILE A 232 -16.79 -21.05 -8.51
CA ILE A 232 -16.84 -22.15 -7.52
C ILE A 232 -17.65 -23.33 -8.07
N ASN A 233 -18.77 -23.08 -8.76
CA ASN A 233 -19.54 -24.13 -9.41
C ASN A 233 -18.72 -24.84 -10.51
N ARG A 234 -17.99 -24.08 -11.33
CA ARG A 234 -17.10 -24.65 -12.35
C ARG A 234 -16.00 -25.51 -11.73
N LEU A 235 -15.35 -25.04 -10.65
CA LEU A 235 -14.35 -25.82 -9.92
C LEU A 235 -14.93 -27.13 -9.39
N LYS A 236 -16.10 -27.09 -8.75
CA LYS A 236 -16.80 -28.28 -8.24
C LYS A 236 -17.19 -29.26 -9.34
N ALA A 237 -17.55 -28.75 -10.52
CA ALA A 237 -17.89 -29.55 -11.69
C ALA A 237 -16.66 -30.02 -12.51
N ASN A 238 -15.43 -29.76 -12.05
CA ASN A 238 -14.19 -30.05 -12.77
C ASN A 238 -14.17 -29.49 -14.22
N MET A 239 -14.76 -28.30 -14.37
CA MET A 239 -14.80 -27.53 -15.60
C MET A 239 -13.62 -26.53 -15.67
N LEU A 240 -13.19 -26.21 -16.89
CA LEU A 240 -12.27 -25.10 -17.13
C LEU A 240 -12.90 -23.77 -16.68
N LEU A 241 -12.12 -22.88 -16.06
CA LEU A 241 -12.66 -21.58 -15.63
C LEU A 241 -12.94 -20.68 -16.83
N GLN A 242 -12.09 -20.72 -17.86
CA GLN A 242 -12.22 -19.91 -19.09
C GLN A 242 -12.42 -18.42 -18.76
N ALA A 243 -11.51 -17.89 -17.93
CA ALA A 243 -11.52 -16.49 -17.52
C ALA A 243 -10.52 -15.71 -18.39
N ASP A 244 -11.03 -14.82 -19.24
CA ASP A 244 -10.25 -13.96 -20.14
C ASP A 244 -9.08 -13.23 -19.42
N PRO A 245 -9.27 -12.64 -18.21
CA PRO A 245 -8.18 -11.98 -17.49
C PRO A 245 -6.96 -12.85 -17.22
N THR A 246 -7.15 -14.17 -17.07
CA THR A 246 -6.06 -15.10 -16.79
C THR A 246 -5.14 -15.29 -18.00
N VAL A 247 -5.70 -15.24 -19.21
CA VAL A 247 -4.95 -15.27 -20.48
C VAL A 247 -4.18 -13.97 -20.67
N LYS A 248 -4.81 -12.81 -20.42
CA LYS A 248 -4.13 -11.51 -20.49
C LYS A 248 -2.95 -11.43 -19.52
N PHE A 249 -3.13 -11.99 -18.32
CA PHE A 249 -2.05 -12.09 -17.34
C PHE A 249 -0.94 -13.02 -17.81
N GLY A 250 -1.27 -14.22 -18.31
CA GLY A 250 -0.29 -15.16 -18.85
C GLY A 250 0.56 -14.57 -19.99
N LEU A 251 -0.04 -13.73 -20.83
CA LEU A 251 0.63 -13.02 -21.92
C LEU A 251 1.38 -11.76 -21.48
N GLN A 252 1.15 -11.27 -20.26
CA GLN A 252 1.58 -9.93 -19.81
C GLN A 252 1.11 -8.78 -20.73
N GLU A 253 0.06 -9.00 -21.52
CA GLU A 253 -0.50 -8.03 -22.47
C GLU A 253 -1.75 -7.32 -21.90
N PHE A 254 -1.54 -6.48 -20.88
CA PHE A 254 -2.62 -5.80 -20.18
C PHE A 254 -3.40 -4.76 -21.01
N GLY A 255 -2.85 -4.36 -22.17
CA GLY A 255 -3.48 -3.43 -23.12
C GLY A 255 -4.51 -4.08 -24.05
N LEU A 256 -4.61 -5.41 -24.07
CA LEU A 256 -5.55 -6.12 -24.93
C LEU A 256 -7.00 -5.80 -24.56
N ARG A 257 -7.71 -5.15 -25.49
CA ARG A 257 -9.14 -4.86 -25.37
C ARG A 257 -10.02 -6.06 -25.72
N ARG A 258 -9.55 -6.94 -26.61
CA ARG A 258 -10.27 -8.14 -27.06
C ARG A 258 -9.34 -9.35 -27.08
N ILE A 259 -9.81 -10.47 -26.54
CA ILE A 259 -9.11 -11.75 -26.65
C ILE A 259 -9.54 -12.42 -27.96
N LEU A 260 -8.55 -12.83 -28.76
CA LEU A 260 -8.74 -13.52 -30.02
C LEU A 260 -8.46 -15.00 -29.81
N TYR A 261 -8.95 -15.87 -30.71
CA TYR A 261 -8.72 -17.32 -30.62
C TYR A 261 -7.24 -17.68 -30.44
N LYS A 262 -6.33 -17.02 -31.18
CA LYS A 262 -4.88 -17.22 -31.04
C LYS A 262 -4.33 -16.98 -29.62
N HIS A 263 -4.95 -16.09 -28.85
CA HIS A 263 -4.52 -15.80 -27.48
C HIS A 263 -4.94 -16.94 -26.53
N LEU A 264 -6.09 -17.57 -26.78
CA LEU A 264 -6.64 -18.65 -25.95
C LEU A 264 -5.80 -19.94 -26.02
N GLU A 265 -4.99 -20.11 -27.06
CA GLU A 265 -4.11 -21.26 -27.28
C GLU A 265 -2.70 -21.07 -26.70
N THR A 266 -2.43 -19.92 -26.05
CA THR A 266 -1.11 -19.64 -25.48
C THR A 266 -0.78 -20.60 -24.34
N ASP A 267 0.35 -21.28 -24.41
CA ASP A 267 0.83 -22.13 -23.33
C ASP A 267 1.35 -21.28 -22.16
N SER A 268 0.56 -21.25 -21.08
CA SER A 268 0.89 -20.58 -19.83
C SER A 268 0.17 -21.28 -18.69
N PRO A 269 0.80 -21.50 -17.52
CA PRO A 269 0.12 -22.11 -16.38
C PRO A 269 -1.04 -21.27 -15.84
N TYR A 270 -1.14 -20.00 -16.24
CA TYR A 270 -2.29 -19.14 -15.95
C TYR A 270 -3.46 -19.32 -16.94
N ASN A 271 -3.26 -20.00 -18.07
CA ASN A 271 -4.30 -20.11 -19.08
C ASN A 271 -5.41 -21.10 -18.67
N THR A 272 -6.50 -20.55 -18.14
CA THR A 272 -7.68 -21.31 -17.70
C THR A 272 -8.58 -21.83 -18.83
N TYR A 273 -8.18 -21.65 -20.10
CA TYR A 273 -8.78 -22.33 -21.26
C TYR A 273 -8.10 -23.67 -21.56
N ILE A 274 -6.87 -23.88 -21.06
CA ILE A 274 -6.08 -25.09 -21.29
C ILE A 274 -6.03 -25.94 -20.01
N TYR A 275 -5.77 -25.30 -18.87
CA TYR A 275 -5.60 -26.00 -17.59
C TYR A 275 -6.84 -25.89 -16.71
N LYS A 276 -7.28 -27.03 -16.17
CA LYS A 276 -8.39 -27.11 -15.20
C LYS A 276 -7.94 -26.67 -13.81
N GLY A 277 -8.90 -26.21 -13.00
CA GLY A 277 -8.65 -25.72 -11.64
C GLY A 277 -8.28 -24.25 -11.61
N LEU A 278 -7.75 -23.82 -10.47
CA LEU A 278 -7.23 -22.46 -10.30
C LEU A 278 -5.84 -22.34 -10.94
N PRO A 279 -5.47 -21.15 -11.47
CA PRO A 279 -4.09 -20.88 -11.86
C PRO A 279 -3.15 -20.95 -10.64
N PRO A 280 -1.81 -21.02 -10.83
CA PRO A 280 -0.85 -21.25 -9.74
C PRO A 280 -0.81 -20.15 -8.67
N GLY A 281 -1.38 -18.96 -8.95
CA GLY A 281 -1.48 -17.88 -7.99
C GLY A 281 -2.37 -16.73 -8.50
N PRO A 282 -2.50 -15.65 -7.73
CA PRO A 282 -3.32 -14.51 -8.12
C PRO A 282 -2.79 -13.80 -9.38
N ILE A 283 -3.70 -13.26 -10.19
CA ILE A 283 -3.39 -12.42 -11.37
C ILE A 283 -3.34 -10.91 -11.05
N ARG A 284 -3.62 -10.59 -9.78
CA ARG A 284 -3.46 -9.28 -9.15
C ARG A 284 -3.50 -9.45 -7.63
N ILE A 285 -3.08 -8.44 -6.89
CA ILE A 285 -3.36 -8.34 -5.45
C ILE A 285 -4.88 -8.14 -5.29
N PRO A 286 -5.63 -9.13 -4.78
CA PRO A 286 -7.08 -9.06 -4.73
C PRO A 286 -7.54 -8.02 -3.72
N SER A 287 -8.57 -7.26 -4.08
CA SER A 287 -9.24 -6.34 -3.18
C SER A 287 -9.86 -7.07 -1.99
N ILE A 288 -9.97 -6.39 -0.84
CA ILE A 288 -10.69 -6.92 0.33
C ILE A 288 -12.11 -7.33 -0.06
N GLN A 289 -12.79 -6.54 -0.90
CA GLN A 289 -14.12 -6.88 -1.37
C GLN A 289 -14.15 -8.13 -2.26
N GLY A 290 -13.15 -8.32 -3.12
CA GLY A 290 -13.00 -9.55 -3.91
C GLY A 290 -12.84 -10.77 -3.02
N LEU A 291 -11.99 -10.68 -1.99
CA LEU A 291 -11.79 -11.72 -0.99
C LEU A 291 -13.09 -12.05 -0.25
N GLU A 292 -13.79 -11.03 0.27
CA GLU A 292 -15.08 -11.22 0.94
C GLU A 292 -16.17 -11.78 0.01
N SER A 293 -16.16 -11.42 -1.27
CA SER A 293 -17.11 -11.94 -2.26
C SER A 293 -16.91 -13.42 -2.56
N VAL A 294 -15.67 -13.90 -2.48
CA VAL A 294 -15.38 -15.34 -2.60
C VAL A 294 -15.74 -16.09 -1.33
N LEU A 295 -15.41 -15.54 -0.15
CA LEU A 295 -15.75 -16.16 1.14
C LEU A 295 -17.27 -16.24 1.37
N ASN A 296 -18.01 -15.26 0.88
CA ASN A 296 -19.47 -15.14 1.04
C ASN A 296 -20.19 -15.16 -0.33
N TYR A 297 -19.74 -16.01 -1.24
CA TYR A 297 -20.30 -16.08 -2.59
C TYR A 297 -21.80 -16.38 -2.62
N SER A 298 -22.48 -15.96 -3.68
CA SER A 298 -23.91 -16.26 -3.86
C SER A 298 -24.11 -17.70 -4.32
N HIS A 299 -24.90 -18.46 -3.58
CA HIS A 299 -25.28 -19.82 -3.95
C HIS A 299 -26.30 -19.81 -5.09
N HIS A 300 -25.95 -20.44 -6.21
CA HIS A 300 -26.79 -20.60 -7.40
C HIS A 300 -26.22 -21.71 -8.29
N ASP A 301 -26.91 -22.04 -9.38
CA ASP A 301 -26.46 -23.07 -10.35
C ASP A 301 -25.84 -22.49 -11.63
N TYR A 302 -25.53 -21.19 -11.68
CA TYR A 302 -24.92 -20.60 -12.88
C TYR A 302 -23.54 -21.18 -13.16
N LEU A 303 -23.30 -21.45 -14.44
CA LEU A 303 -22.04 -21.96 -14.99
C LEU A 303 -21.50 -21.06 -16.09
N TYR A 304 -22.29 -20.11 -16.60
CA TYR A 304 -21.92 -19.25 -17.72
C TYR A 304 -22.34 -17.82 -17.44
N MET A 305 -21.57 -16.87 -17.95
CA MET A 305 -21.91 -15.44 -17.94
C MET A 305 -21.50 -14.80 -19.25
N CYS A 306 -22.22 -13.75 -19.66
CA CYS A 306 -21.81 -12.89 -20.76
C CYS A 306 -22.25 -11.45 -20.47
N ALA A 307 -21.59 -10.46 -21.09
CA ALA A 307 -21.98 -9.07 -20.95
C ALA A 307 -23.46 -8.85 -21.32
N LYS A 308 -24.14 -7.96 -20.59
CA LYS A 308 -25.51 -7.56 -20.91
C LYS A 308 -25.57 -6.68 -22.15
N GLU A 309 -26.63 -6.86 -22.92
CA GLU A 309 -26.94 -6.10 -24.14
C GLU A 309 -27.34 -4.64 -23.88
N ASP A 310 -27.58 -4.26 -22.62
CA ASP A 310 -27.84 -2.89 -22.21
C ASP A 310 -26.55 -2.05 -22.05
N PHE A 311 -25.38 -2.69 -22.14
CA PHE A 311 -24.06 -2.08 -21.96
C PHE A 311 -23.88 -1.39 -20.59
N SER A 312 -24.62 -1.84 -19.57
CA SER A 312 -24.49 -1.37 -18.19
C SER A 312 -23.15 -1.70 -17.53
N GLY A 313 -22.32 -2.53 -18.17
CA GLY A 313 -21.11 -3.10 -17.56
C GLY A 313 -21.40 -4.26 -16.61
N THR A 314 -22.60 -4.84 -16.68
CA THR A 314 -23.03 -6.02 -15.90
C THR A 314 -23.22 -7.25 -16.79
N HIS A 315 -23.54 -8.40 -16.18
CA HIS A 315 -23.56 -9.71 -16.84
C HIS A 315 -24.93 -10.39 -16.78
N ASN A 316 -25.27 -11.10 -17.87
CA ASN A 316 -26.33 -12.09 -17.88
C ASN A 316 -25.74 -13.45 -17.45
N PHE A 317 -26.32 -14.06 -16.43
CA PHE A 317 -25.91 -15.37 -15.92
C PHE A 317 -26.78 -16.49 -16.48
N ALA A 318 -26.20 -17.67 -16.70
CA ALA A 318 -26.87 -18.82 -17.30
C ALA A 318 -26.41 -20.14 -16.66
N ARG A 319 -27.36 -21.07 -16.53
CA ARG A 319 -27.11 -22.44 -16.03
C ARG A 319 -26.67 -23.39 -17.14
N THR A 320 -27.20 -23.20 -18.35
CA THR A 320 -26.94 -24.09 -19.50
C THR A 320 -26.26 -23.36 -20.64
N MET A 321 -25.54 -24.11 -21.47
CA MET A 321 -24.92 -23.58 -22.68
C MET A 321 -25.96 -22.97 -23.65
N SER A 322 -27.15 -23.57 -23.76
CA SER A 322 -28.23 -23.03 -24.61
C SER A 322 -28.68 -21.63 -24.16
N GLN A 323 -28.87 -21.43 -22.84
CA GLN A 323 -29.19 -20.11 -22.28
C GLN A 323 -28.05 -19.10 -22.52
N HIS A 324 -26.80 -19.53 -22.33
CA HIS A 324 -25.65 -18.68 -22.59
C HIS A 324 -25.57 -18.23 -24.06
N LEU A 325 -25.77 -19.16 -25.01
CA LEU A 325 -25.80 -18.84 -26.45
C LEU A 325 -26.93 -17.88 -26.80
N ALA A 326 -28.11 -18.01 -26.17
CA ALA A 326 -29.21 -17.07 -26.35
C ALA A 326 -28.85 -15.66 -25.86
N ASN A 327 -28.23 -15.55 -24.68
CA ASN A 327 -27.77 -14.26 -24.13
C ASN A 327 -26.66 -13.64 -24.99
N ALA A 328 -25.70 -14.44 -25.45
CA ALA A 328 -24.62 -13.99 -26.34
C ALA A 328 -25.17 -13.46 -27.67
N ARG A 329 -26.21 -14.11 -28.24
CA ARG A 329 -26.90 -13.60 -29.45
C ARG A 329 -27.57 -12.26 -29.20
N ARG A 330 -28.23 -12.05 -28.05
CA ARG A 330 -28.82 -10.74 -27.68
C ARG A 330 -27.75 -9.65 -27.62
N TYR A 331 -26.62 -9.93 -26.99
CA TYR A 331 -25.49 -9.00 -26.92
C TYR A 331 -24.93 -8.67 -28.31
N GLN A 332 -24.68 -9.67 -29.15
CA GLN A 332 -24.18 -9.46 -30.51
C GLN A 332 -25.16 -8.65 -31.36
N GLN A 333 -26.47 -8.90 -31.25
CA GLN A 333 -27.49 -8.12 -31.95
C GLN A 333 -27.49 -6.65 -31.48
N ALA A 334 -27.29 -6.39 -30.19
CA ALA A 334 -27.21 -5.02 -29.67
C ALA A 334 -25.94 -4.29 -30.13
N LEU A 335 -24.79 -4.98 -30.20
CA LEU A 335 -23.56 -4.43 -30.80
C LEU A 335 -23.79 -4.04 -32.26
N ASN A 336 -24.37 -4.95 -33.05
CA ASN A 336 -24.68 -4.72 -34.46
C ASN A 336 -25.63 -3.53 -34.64
N ARG A 337 -26.67 -3.40 -33.81
CA ARG A 337 -27.61 -2.27 -33.84
C ARG A 337 -26.93 -0.92 -33.54
N ARG A 338 -25.87 -0.92 -32.72
CA ARG A 338 -25.10 0.29 -32.38
C ARG A 338 -23.90 0.53 -33.31
N ASN A 339 -23.71 -0.28 -34.36
CA ASN A 339 -22.54 -0.24 -35.25
C ASN A 339 -21.19 -0.31 -34.52
N ILE A 340 -21.14 -0.98 -33.36
CA ILE A 340 -19.90 -1.21 -32.62
C ILE A 340 -19.29 -2.50 -33.18
N ARG A 341 -18.15 -2.39 -33.88
CA ARG A 341 -17.43 -3.53 -34.50
C ARG A 341 -16.26 -4.01 -33.66
#